data_AF-A0A411DKR5-F1
#
_entry.id   AF-A0A411DKR5-F1
#
_cell.length_a   1.000
_cell.length_b   1.000
_cell.length_c   1.000
_cell.angle_alpha   90.00
_cell.angle_beta   90.00
_cell.angle_gamma   90.00
#
_symmetry.space_group_name_H-M   'P 1'
#
loop_
_entity.id
_entity.type
_entity.pdbx_description
1 polymer ?
#
loop_
_entity_poly.entity_id
_entity_poly.type
_entity_poly.pdbx_seq_one_letter_code
_entity_poly.pdbx_strand_id
1 'polypeptide(L)'
;MKKILFTLTFVSGVIFILNINFPLKKQAIYGKYINMNFDKPICCVEAPHTADTLVLYEDNTFRSKFYGMGTYKLYNGINPEIELYYTDCGQPAAYKTYFLNGIFEKPKISLNADSNHYYEKLD
;
A
#
# COMPACT_ATOMS: atom_id res chain seq x y z
N MET A 1 -3.40 -5.64 42.91
CA MET A 1 -2.61 -4.60 42.21
C MET A 1 -1.67 -5.16 41.15
N LYS A 2 -0.72 -6.05 41.47
CA LYS A 2 0.22 -6.62 40.46
C LYS A 2 -0.45 -7.29 39.26
N LYS A 3 -1.53 -8.07 39.48
CA LYS A 3 -2.30 -8.70 38.40
C LYS A 3 -2.99 -7.69 37.48
N ILE A 4 -3.61 -6.65 38.07
CA ILE A 4 -4.28 -5.56 37.32
C ILE A 4 -3.27 -4.77 36.48
N LEU A 5 -2.12 -4.44 37.06
CA LEU A 5 -1.03 -3.76 36.35
C LEU A 5 -0.53 -4.59 35.18
N PHE A 6 -0.31 -5.90 35.38
CA PHE A 6 0.10 -6.80 34.31
C PHE A 6 -0.93 -6.88 33.18
N THR A 7 -2.22 -6.98 33.51
CA THR A 7 -3.29 -6.99 32.51
C THR A 7 -3.31 -5.68 31.70
N LEU A 8 -3.19 -4.52 32.35
CA LEU A 8 -3.13 -3.22 31.66
C LEU A 8 -1.93 -3.12 30.72
N THR A 9 -0.73 -3.51 31.18
CA THR A 9 0.47 -3.49 30.33
C THR A 9 0.33 -4.44 29.14
N PHE A 10 -0.24 -5.63 29.35
CA PHE A 10 -0.50 -6.58 28.27
C PHE A 10 -1.48 -6.02 27.24
N VAL A 11 -2.62 -5.48 27.68
CA VAL A 11 -3.63 -4.89 26.79
C VAL A 11 -3.04 -3.72 26.00
N SER A 12 -2.29 -2.84 26.66
CA SER A 12 -1.60 -1.74 25.99
C SER A 12 -0.58 -2.23 24.96
N GLY A 13 0.17 -3.30 25.27
CA GLY A 13 1.13 -3.90 24.35
C GLY A 13 0.45 -4.50 23.11
N VAL A 14 -0.68 -5.19 23.30
CA VAL A 14 -1.47 -5.74 22.19
C VAL A 14 -2.01 -4.62 21.29
N ILE A 15 -2.59 -3.56 21.88
CA ILE A 15 -3.10 -2.41 21.11
C ILE A 15 -1.96 -1.76 20.32
N PHE A 16 -0.78 -1.60 20.94
CA PHE A 16 0.38 -1.03 20.26
C PHE A 16 0.79 -1.89 19.05
N ILE A 17 0.93 -3.20 19.23
CA ILE A 17 1.31 -4.14 18.17
C ILE A 17 0.29 -4.13 17.00
N LEU A 18 -1.01 -4.01 17.29
CA LEU A 18 -2.05 -3.94 16.26
C LEU A 18 -2.00 -2.67 15.41
N ASN A 19 -1.34 -1.60 15.88
CA ASN A 19 -1.20 -0.33 15.17
C ASN A 19 0.15 -0.16 14.43
N ILE A 20 1.01 -1.19 14.43
CA ILE A 20 2.30 -1.14 13.73
C ILE A 20 2.12 -1.58 12.26
N ASN A 21 2.74 -0.83 11.35
CA ASN A 21 2.89 -1.22 9.95
C ASN A 21 4.13 -2.11 9.78
N PHE A 22 3.93 -3.38 9.44
CA PHE A 22 5.02 -4.36 9.39
C PHE A 22 5.71 -4.39 8.02
N PRO A 23 7.03 -4.66 7.95
CA PRO A 23 7.71 -4.91 6.69
C PRO A 23 7.06 -6.07 5.91
N LEU A 24 7.00 -5.96 4.58
CA LEU A 24 6.42 -6.99 3.74
C LEU A 24 7.44 -8.09 3.41
N LYS A 25 6.99 -9.35 3.42
CA LYS A 25 7.76 -10.45 2.81
C LYS A 25 7.73 -10.29 1.29
N LYS A 26 8.83 -10.55 0.59
CA LYS A 26 8.93 -10.38 -0.89
C LYS A 26 7.72 -10.96 -1.65
N GLN A 27 7.37 -12.21 -1.36
CA GLN A 27 6.24 -12.91 -2.00
C GLN A 27 4.87 -12.26 -1.75
N ALA A 28 4.71 -11.48 -0.67
CA ALA A 28 3.47 -10.78 -0.36
C ALA A 28 3.34 -9.46 -1.14
N ILE A 29 4.43 -8.97 -1.74
CA ILE A 29 4.44 -7.73 -2.53
C ILE A 29 3.90 -7.98 -3.94
N TYR A 30 4.28 -9.08 -4.56
CA TYR A 30 3.90 -9.38 -5.94
C TYR A 30 2.44 -9.83 -6.05
N GLY A 31 1.84 -9.58 -7.22
CA GLY A 31 0.47 -9.95 -7.51
C GLY A 31 -0.41 -8.76 -7.90
N LYS A 32 -1.73 -8.98 -7.82
CA LYS A 32 -2.72 -8.01 -8.26
C LYS A 32 -3.22 -7.21 -7.07
N TYR A 33 -3.46 -5.93 -7.28
CA TYR A 33 -4.07 -5.04 -6.32
C TYR A 33 -5.23 -4.30 -6.97
N ILE A 34 -6.38 -4.29 -6.32
CA ILE A 34 -7.58 -3.62 -6.80
C ILE A 34 -7.71 -2.23 -6.17
N ASN A 35 -8.04 -1.23 -6.97
CA ASN A 35 -8.26 0.12 -6.48
C ASN A 35 -9.55 0.17 -5.65
N MET A 36 -9.47 0.70 -4.43
CA MET A 36 -10.57 0.80 -3.46
C MET A 36 -10.80 2.26 -3.10
N ASN A 37 -12.06 2.65 -2.92
CA ASN A 37 -12.47 4.03 -2.61
C ASN A 37 -12.06 5.05 -3.69
N PHE A 38 -12.04 4.62 -4.95
CA PHE A 38 -11.73 5.47 -6.12
C PHE A 38 -12.85 6.44 -6.49
N ASP A 39 -14.02 6.31 -5.88
CA ASP A 39 -15.20 7.16 -6.04
C ASP A 39 -15.19 8.39 -5.12
N LYS A 40 -14.17 8.52 -4.26
CA LYS A 40 -13.94 9.71 -3.44
C LYS A 40 -13.65 10.93 -4.32
N PRO A 41 -13.90 12.16 -3.82
CA PRO A 41 -13.55 13.37 -4.54
C PRO A 41 -12.09 13.34 -5.00
N ILE A 42 -11.84 13.81 -6.23
CA ILE A 42 -10.49 13.85 -6.82
C ILE A 42 -9.57 14.63 -5.87
N CYS A 43 -8.58 13.93 -5.31
CA CYS A 43 -7.65 14.48 -4.34
C CYS A 43 -6.24 14.69 -4.93
N CYS A 44 -5.81 13.79 -5.82
CA CYS A 44 -4.49 13.81 -6.45
C CYS A 44 -4.55 13.28 -7.88
N VAL A 45 -3.74 13.84 -8.77
CA VAL A 45 -3.71 13.48 -10.20
C VAL A 45 -2.95 12.18 -10.45
N GLU A 46 -2.09 11.80 -9.51
CA GLU A 46 -1.25 10.61 -9.56
C GLU A 46 -2.00 9.34 -9.15
N ALA A 47 -3.22 9.44 -8.61
CA ALA A 47 -4.04 8.30 -8.20
C ALA A 47 -5.24 8.11 -9.15
N PRO A 48 -5.61 6.85 -9.47
CA PRO A 48 -6.78 6.58 -10.29
C PRO A 48 -8.08 6.84 -9.52
N HIS A 49 -8.89 7.77 -10.00
CA HIS A 49 -10.27 8.03 -9.52
C HIS A 49 -11.33 7.24 -10.30
N THR A 50 -10.95 6.05 -10.75
CA THR A 50 -11.82 5.06 -11.40
C THR A 50 -11.35 3.65 -11.03
N ALA A 51 -12.19 2.64 -11.27
CA ALA A 51 -11.79 1.25 -11.06
C ALA A 51 -10.52 0.91 -11.87
N ASP A 52 -9.49 0.45 -11.17
CA ASP A 52 -8.22 0.05 -11.75
C ASP A 52 -7.67 -1.19 -11.01
N THR A 53 -6.74 -1.88 -11.66
CA THR A 53 -6.01 -3.00 -11.08
C THR A 53 -4.54 -2.85 -11.40
N LEU A 54 -3.73 -2.70 -10.36
CA LEU A 54 -2.28 -2.68 -10.44
C LEU A 54 -1.74 -4.10 -10.29
N VAL A 55 -0.96 -4.57 -11.25
CA VAL A 55 -0.28 -5.87 -11.22
C VAL A 55 1.21 -5.65 -11.06
N LEU A 56 1.78 -6.10 -9.95
CA LEU A 56 3.22 -6.07 -9.68
C LEU A 56 3.85 -7.43 -10.02
N TYR A 57 4.81 -7.45 -10.93
CA TYR A 57 5.54 -8.64 -11.35
C TYR A 57 6.86 -8.78 -10.58
N GLU A 58 7.40 -10.00 -10.47
CA GLU A 58 8.64 -10.28 -9.72
C GLU A 58 9.90 -9.66 -10.36
N ASP A 59 9.84 -9.32 -11.65
CA ASP A 59 10.92 -8.72 -12.43
C ASP A 59 11.01 -7.18 -12.28
N ASN A 60 10.36 -6.62 -11.26
CA ASN A 60 10.24 -5.19 -11.00
C ASN A 60 9.50 -4.39 -12.09
N THR A 61 8.67 -5.06 -12.91
CA THR A 61 7.74 -4.40 -13.82
C THR A 61 6.31 -4.38 -13.27
N PHE A 62 5.49 -3.45 -13.74
CA PHE A 62 4.07 -3.44 -13.39
C PHE A 62 3.19 -3.13 -14.59
N ARG A 63 1.89 -3.44 -14.44
CA ARG A 63 0.85 -3.03 -15.38
C ARG A 63 -0.40 -2.58 -14.65
N SER A 64 -1.03 -1.52 -15.15
CA SER A 64 -2.38 -1.09 -14.76
C SER A 64 -3.09 -0.42 -15.94
N LYS A 65 -4.39 -0.17 -15.83
CA LYS A 65 -5.12 0.59 -16.86
C LYS A 65 -4.81 2.08 -16.77
N PHE A 66 -4.62 2.60 -15.55
CA PHE A 66 -4.37 4.03 -15.32
C PHE A 66 -2.94 4.44 -15.68
N TYR A 67 -1.93 3.76 -15.10
CA TYR A 67 -0.52 4.07 -15.32
C TYR A 67 0.08 3.42 -16.58
N GLY A 68 -0.63 2.49 -17.21
CA GLY A 68 -0.09 1.69 -18.32
C GLY A 68 0.92 0.65 -17.82
N MET A 69 2.03 0.50 -18.55
CA MET A 69 3.15 -0.37 -18.19
C MET A 69 4.34 0.44 -17.72
N GLY A 70 5.06 -0.07 -16.72
CA GLY A 70 6.19 0.63 -16.13
C GLY A 70 7.09 -0.28 -15.30
N THR A 71 8.02 0.33 -14.58
CA THR A 71 8.90 -0.34 -13.62
C THR A 71 8.70 0.23 -12.24
N TYR A 72 9.02 -0.53 -11.20
CA TYR A 72 8.89 -0.03 -9.84
C TYR A 72 10.14 -0.34 -9.01
N LYS A 73 10.33 0.45 -7.95
CA LYS A 73 11.33 0.19 -6.91
C LYS A 73 10.65 -0.01 -5.57
N LEU A 74 11.22 -0.92 -4.77
CA LEU A 74 10.76 -1.22 -3.43
C LEU A 74 11.80 -0.77 -2.42
N TYR A 75 11.33 -0.10 -1.36
CA TYR A 75 12.14 0.29 -0.22
C TYR A 75 11.60 -0.46 0.99
N ASN A 76 12.02 -1.71 1.16
CA ASN A 76 11.49 -2.60 2.19
C ASN A 76 12.24 -2.39 3.52
N GLY A 77 11.62 -1.67 4.45
CA GLY A 77 12.14 -1.38 5.79
C GLY A 77 10.99 -1.14 6.77
N ILE A 78 11.24 -0.38 7.84
CA ILE A 78 10.15 0.19 8.66
C ILE A 78 9.42 1.21 7.77
N ASN A 79 8.11 1.05 7.62
CA ASN A 79 7.29 1.77 6.61
C ASN A 79 7.71 1.44 5.17
N PRO A 80 7.41 0.24 4.67
CA PRO A 80 7.77 -0.17 3.31
C PRO A 80 7.20 0.78 2.25
N GLU A 81 8.04 1.23 1.32
CA GLU A 81 7.65 2.15 0.24
C GLU A 81 7.74 1.50 -1.15
N ILE A 82 6.97 2.04 -2.09
CA ILE A 82 7.00 1.74 -3.50
C ILE A 82 7.07 3.02 -4.32
N GLU A 83 7.89 3.02 -5.36
CA GLU A 83 7.96 4.09 -6.35
C GLU A 83 7.69 3.50 -7.72
N LEU A 84 6.62 3.96 -8.37
CA LEU A 84 6.21 3.56 -9.71
C LEU A 84 6.80 4.53 -10.73
N TYR A 85 7.43 4.01 -11.78
CA TYR A 85 7.94 4.79 -12.91
C TYR A 85 7.19 4.39 -14.19
N TYR A 86 6.59 5.37 -14.86
CA TYR A 86 5.77 5.16 -16.05
C TYR A 86 5.88 6.35 -17.02
N THR A 87 5.13 6.29 -18.11
CA THR A 87 5.04 7.38 -19.08
C THR A 87 3.62 7.94 -19.06
N ASP A 88 3.53 9.26 -18.87
CA ASP A 88 2.27 10.00 -18.98
C ASP A 88 2.42 11.07 -20.06
N CYS A 89 1.47 11.10 -21.01
CA CYS A 89 1.49 12.03 -22.15
C CYS A 89 2.84 12.06 -22.91
N GLY A 90 3.52 10.92 -22.99
CA GLY A 90 4.83 10.78 -23.66
C GLY A 90 6.03 11.27 -22.85
N GLN A 91 5.84 11.68 -21.59
CA GLN A 91 6.91 12.12 -20.69
C GLN A 91 7.11 11.13 -19.54
N PRO A 92 8.34 10.97 -19.02
CA PRO A 92 8.59 10.17 -17.82
C PRO A 92 7.85 10.75 -16.61
N ALA A 93 7.17 9.89 -15.86
CA ALA A 93 6.47 10.22 -14.62
C ALA A 93 6.87 9.23 -13.53
N ALA A 94 6.76 9.67 -12.28
CA ALA A 94 7.00 8.84 -11.11
C ALA A 94 5.97 9.11 -10.02
N TYR A 95 5.57 8.06 -9.31
CA TYR A 95 4.67 8.16 -8.18
C TYR A 95 5.19 7.33 -7.01
N LYS A 96 5.51 8.01 -5.91
CA LYS A 96 6.05 7.40 -4.69
C LYS A 96 4.99 7.35 -3.61
N THR A 97 4.83 6.18 -3.01
CA THR A 97 3.90 5.96 -1.90
C THR A 97 4.35 4.80 -1.01
N TYR A 98 3.55 4.42 -0.02
CA TYR A 98 3.86 3.39 0.97
C TYR A 98 2.86 2.25 0.99
N PHE A 99 3.35 1.09 1.42
CA PHE A 99 2.53 -0.05 1.76
C PHE A 99 1.95 0.09 3.16
N LEU A 100 0.74 -0.41 3.33
CA LEU A 100 0.09 -0.63 4.61
C LEU A 100 -0.08 -2.14 4.80
N ASN A 101 0.49 -2.65 5.88
CA ASN A 101 0.57 -4.06 6.21
C ASN A 101 0.35 -4.24 7.71
N GLY A 102 -0.89 -4.01 8.13
CA GLY A 102 -1.36 -4.26 9.48
C GLY A 102 -1.57 -5.76 9.75
N ILE A 103 -1.60 -6.14 11.02
CA ILE A 103 -1.89 -7.52 11.42
C ILE A 103 -3.34 -7.85 11.07
N PHE A 104 -3.56 -9.02 10.45
CA PHE A 104 -4.86 -9.50 9.97
C PHE A 104 -5.49 -8.70 8.82
N GLU A 105 -4.74 -7.77 8.22
CA GLU A 105 -5.18 -7.06 7.02
C GLU A 105 -4.51 -7.61 5.77
N LYS A 106 -5.16 -7.44 4.62
CA LYS A 106 -4.49 -7.63 3.33
C LYS A 106 -3.50 -6.49 3.12
N PRO A 107 -2.32 -6.75 2.53
CA PRO A 107 -1.42 -5.68 2.12
C PRO A 107 -2.13 -4.67 1.23
N LYS A 108 -1.90 -3.38 1.49
CA LYS A 108 -2.42 -2.28 0.68
C LYS A 108 -1.27 -1.40 0.21
N ILE A 109 -1.48 -0.68 -0.88
CA ILE A 109 -0.62 0.44 -1.31
C ILE A 109 -1.47 1.69 -1.14
N SER A 110 -1.06 2.59 -0.23
CA SER A 110 -1.77 3.84 0.02
C SER A 110 -1.72 4.72 -1.22
N LEU A 111 -2.82 5.33 -1.61
CA LEU A 111 -2.87 6.32 -2.70
C LEU A 111 -3.09 7.72 -2.15
N ASN A 112 -3.96 7.82 -1.14
CA ASN A 112 -4.17 9.03 -0.37
C ASN A 112 -4.65 8.67 1.04
N ALA A 113 -3.90 9.12 2.05
CA ALA A 113 -4.17 8.80 3.46
C ALA A 113 -5.48 9.44 3.96
N ASP A 114 -5.71 10.71 3.61
CA ASP A 114 -6.83 11.51 4.13
C ASP A 114 -8.18 10.98 3.65
N SER A 115 -8.23 10.48 2.43
CA SER A 115 -9.44 9.91 1.82
C SER A 115 -9.58 8.40 1.99
N ASN A 116 -8.59 7.75 2.63
CA ASN A 116 -8.46 6.29 2.69
C ASN A 116 -8.59 5.66 1.29
N HIS A 117 -7.94 6.26 0.30
CA HIS A 117 -7.87 5.76 -1.07
C HIS A 117 -6.63 4.87 -1.19
N TYR A 118 -6.79 3.63 -1.62
CA TYR A 118 -5.71 2.66 -1.66
C TYR A 118 -5.96 1.56 -2.70
N TYR A 119 -4.88 0.90 -3.08
CA TYR A 119 -4.90 -0.39 -3.73
C TYR A 119 -4.87 -1.50 -2.68
N GLU A 120 -5.79 -2.47 -2.73
CA GLU A 120 -5.80 -3.65 -1.85
C GLU A 120 -5.34 -4.90 -2.58
N LYS A 121 -4.45 -5.69 -1.98
CA LYS A 121 -3.98 -6.93 -2.59
C LYS A 121 -5.13 -7.92 -2.78
N LEU A 122 -5.27 -8.43 -4.00
CA LEU A 122 -6.05 -9.62 -4.30
C LEU A 122 -5.22 -10.85 -3.91
N ASP A 123 -5.89 -11.81 -3.26
CA ASP A 123 -5.29 -12.98 -2.60
C ASP A 123 -4.15 -13.62 -3.40
#